data_AF-R6CEW3-F1
#
_entry.id   AF-R6CEW3-F1
#
_cell.length_a   1.000
_cell.length_b   1.000
_cell.length_c   1.000
_cell.angle_alpha   90.00
_cell.angle_beta   90.00
_cell.angle_gamma   90.00
#
_symmetry.space_group_name_H-M   'P 1'
#
loop_
_entity.id
_entity.type
_entity.pdbx_description
1 polymer ?
#
loop_
_entity_poly.entity_id
_entity_poly.type
_entity_poly.pdbx_seq_one_letter_code
_entity_poly.pdbx_strand_id
1 'polypeptide(L)'
;MARYIDAEKLKCSIDSETDSIFDWGMTIEELYYNLCELIDDEPTVDAQEVKHGEWKPIFMTVAYEYAGKTFDLRGIECSECGEEMIYELKESFQPKPNYCPNCGARMDGEGK
;
A
#
# COMPACT_ATOMS: atom_id res chain seq x y z
N MET A 1 -2.93 -16.96 -0.32
CA MET A 1 -3.44 -15.60 -0.05
C MET A 1 -3.36 -15.39 1.45
N ALA A 2 -2.71 -14.33 1.93
CA ALA A 2 -2.80 -13.96 3.34
C ALA A 2 -4.19 -13.35 3.61
N ARG A 3 -4.85 -13.75 4.70
CA ARG A 3 -6.07 -13.10 5.21
C ARG A 3 -5.64 -12.06 6.25
N TYR A 4 -6.12 -10.84 6.12
CA TYR A 4 -5.85 -9.79 7.10
C TYR A 4 -7.09 -9.59 7.95
N ILE A 5 -6.93 -9.79 9.26
CA ILE A 5 -7.97 -9.66 10.28
C ILE A 5 -7.55 -8.52 11.22
N ASP A 6 -8.50 -7.71 11.66
CA ASP A 6 -8.26 -6.71 12.71
C ASP A 6 -8.03 -7.41 14.05
N ALA A 7 -6.79 -7.39 14.51
CA ALA A 7 -6.37 -8.11 15.71
C ALA A 7 -7.00 -7.55 16.99
N GLU A 8 -7.24 -6.23 17.08
CA GLU A 8 -7.84 -5.64 18.28
C GLU A 8 -9.32 -5.96 18.34
N LYS A 9 -9.99 -5.93 17.18
CA LYS A 9 -11.39 -6.34 17.10
C LYS A 9 -11.56 -7.83 17.43
N LEU A 10 -10.71 -8.70 16.89
CA LEU A 10 -10.75 -10.14 17.19
C LEU A 10 -10.56 -10.41 18.69
N LYS A 11 -9.64 -9.70 19.37
CA LYS A 11 -9.48 -9.80 20.83
C LYS A 11 -10.75 -9.40 21.56
N CYS A 12 -11.39 -8.29 21.16
CA CYS A 12 -12.66 -7.87 21.75
C CYS A 12 -13.77 -8.91 21.53
N SER A 13 -13.87 -9.51 20.34
CA SER A 13 -14.84 -10.58 20.05
C SER A 13 -14.60 -11.79 20.96
N ILE A 14 -13.35 -12.25 21.05
CA ILE A 14 -12.95 -13.33 21.95
C ILE A 14 -13.33 -12.97 23.39
N ASP A 15 -12.89 -11.82 23.91
CA ASP A 15 -13.18 -11.39 25.28
C ASP A 15 -14.69 -11.34 25.57
N SER A 16 -15.49 -10.83 24.63
CA SER A 16 -16.95 -10.76 24.78
C SER A 16 -17.62 -12.13 24.78
N GLU A 17 -17.07 -13.08 24.04
CA GLU A 17 -17.59 -14.44 24.00
C GLU A 17 -16.97 -15.34 25.07
N THR A 18 -15.85 -14.97 25.70
CA THR A 18 -15.21 -15.79 26.76
C THR A 18 -16.08 -16.00 27.98
N ASP A 19 -17.01 -15.10 28.29
CA ASP A 19 -18.02 -15.31 29.33
C ASP A 19 -19.02 -16.45 28.99
N SER A 20 -19.17 -16.78 27.70
CA SER A 20 -19.99 -17.91 27.20
C SER A 20 -19.18 -19.13 26.71
N ILE A 21 -17.94 -18.91 26.26
CA ILE A 21 -17.02 -19.93 25.74
C ILE A 21 -16.34 -20.66 26.90
N PHE A 22 -16.06 -20.00 28.03
CA PHE A 22 -15.60 -20.66 29.25
C PHE A 22 -16.78 -21.11 30.11
N ASP A 23 -17.63 -21.97 29.55
CA ASP A 23 -18.54 -22.76 30.39
C ASP A 23 -17.73 -23.78 31.18
N TRP A 24 -18.04 -23.94 32.48
CA TRP A 24 -17.29 -24.79 33.41
C TRP A 24 -17.37 -26.29 33.07
N GLY A 25 -18.14 -26.66 32.04
CA GLY A 25 -18.29 -28.02 31.52
C GLY A 25 -17.62 -28.28 30.17
N MET A 26 -17.01 -27.27 29.53
CA MET A 26 -16.45 -27.41 28.18
C MET A 26 -15.08 -28.10 28.19
N THR A 27 -14.86 -29.03 27.25
CA THR A 27 -13.56 -29.65 27.04
C THR A 27 -12.60 -28.71 26.29
N ILE A 28 -11.29 -28.96 26.41
CA ILE A 28 -10.26 -28.21 25.67
C ILE A 28 -10.46 -28.35 24.14
N GLU A 29 -10.98 -29.48 23.69
CA GLU A 29 -11.23 -29.73 22.26
C GLU A 29 -12.41 -28.89 21.74
N GLU A 30 -13.51 -28.83 22.48
CA GLU A 30 -14.66 -27.96 22.14
C GLU A 30 -14.28 -26.48 22.15
N LEU A 31 -13.46 -26.06 23.13
CA LEU A 31 -12.90 -24.70 23.18
C LEU A 31 -12.08 -24.39 21.93
N TYR A 32 -11.26 -25.33 21.47
CA TYR A 32 -10.44 -25.15 20.27
C TYR A 32 -11.30 -24.98 19.01
N TYR A 33 -12.34 -25.81 18.84
CA TYR A 33 -13.24 -25.69 17.69
C TYR A 33 -13.98 -24.36 17.65
N ASN A 34 -14.53 -23.90 18.79
CA ASN A 34 -15.24 -22.62 18.87
C ASN A 34 -14.34 -21.43 18.51
N LEU A 35 -13.08 -21.43 18.98
CA LEU A 35 -12.12 -20.37 18.65
C LEU A 35 -11.75 -20.40 17.17
N CYS A 36 -11.63 -21.58 16.54
CA CYS A 36 -11.40 -21.69 15.12
C CYS A 36 -12.57 -21.13 14.29
N GLU A 37 -13.81 -21.45 14.65
CA GLU A 37 -15.00 -20.91 13.98
C GLU A 37 -15.06 -19.39 14.09
N LEU A 38 -14.80 -18.83 15.28
CA LEU A 38 -14.78 -17.39 15.51
C LEU A 38 -13.73 -16.68 14.63
N ILE A 39 -12.52 -17.25 14.50
CA ILE A 39 -11.48 -16.71 13.61
C ILE A 39 -11.91 -16.79 12.14
N ASP A 40 -12.59 -17.85 11.74
CA ASP A 40 -13.05 -18.02 10.37
C ASP A 40 -14.18 -17.06 10.00
N ASP A 41 -15.04 -16.71 10.96
CA ASP A 41 -16.16 -15.79 10.80
C ASP A 41 -15.78 -14.30 10.87
N GLU A 42 -14.61 -13.94 11.43
CA GLU A 42 -14.19 -12.54 11.45
C GLU A 42 -14.03 -11.98 10.03
N PRO A 43 -14.54 -10.75 9.77
CA PRO A 43 -14.47 -10.14 8.47
C PRO A 43 -13.02 -9.85 8.12
N THR A 44 -12.62 -10.32 6.94
CA THR A 44 -11.30 -10.08 6.39
C THR A 44 -11.31 -8.85 5.51
N VAL A 45 -10.20 -8.11 5.52
CA VAL A 45 -9.95 -7.08 4.51
C VAL A 45 -9.03 -7.63 3.44
N ASP A 46 -9.36 -7.35 2.18
CA ASP A 46 -8.44 -7.50 1.05
C ASP A 46 -7.42 -6.37 1.10
N ALA A 47 -6.46 -6.46 2.02
CA ALA A 47 -5.32 -5.56 2.00
C ALA A 47 -4.41 -5.95 0.84
N GLN A 48 -4.36 -5.09 -0.19
CA GLN A 48 -3.30 -5.22 -1.18
C GLN A 48 -1.96 -4.95 -0.49
N GLU A 49 -0.98 -5.82 -0.74
CA GLU A 49 0.39 -5.57 -0.33
C GLU A 49 0.83 -4.20 -0.86
N VAL A 50 1.48 -3.40 -0.02
CA VAL A 50 2.03 -2.11 -0.44
C VAL A 50 3.05 -2.40 -1.53
N LYS A 51 2.73 -2.01 -2.76
CA LYS A 51 3.70 -2.09 -3.85
C LYS A 51 4.80 -1.08 -3.58
N HIS A 52 6.04 -1.51 -3.66
CA HIS A 52 7.20 -0.63 -3.55
C HIS A 52 7.71 -0.33 -4.96
N GLY A 53 8.00 0.93 -5.22
CA GLY A 53 8.46 1.40 -6.52
C GLY A 53 9.62 2.38 -6.41
N GLU A 54 10.21 2.66 -7.56
CA GLU A 54 11.29 3.62 -7.72
C GLU A 54 10.92 4.67 -8.78
N TRP A 55 11.31 5.92 -8.53
CA TRP A 55 11.22 6.99 -9.52
C TRP A 55 12.41 6.95 -10.47
N LYS A 56 12.20 6.42 -11.67
CA LYS A 56 13.21 6.38 -12.73
C LYS A 56 13.26 7.73 -13.45
N PRO A 57 14.43 8.34 -13.66
CA PRO A 57 14.51 9.59 -14.39
C PRO A 57 14.20 9.37 -15.88
N ILE A 58 13.28 10.17 -16.43
CA ILE A 58 13.08 10.26 -17.87
C ILE A 58 13.72 11.55 -18.38
N PHE A 59 14.64 11.41 -19.32
CA PHE A 59 15.29 12.53 -20.00
C PHE A 59 14.65 12.67 -21.37
N MET A 60 13.74 13.64 -21.51
CA MET A 60 13.16 13.98 -22.80
C MET A 60 13.76 15.31 -23.26
N THR A 61 14.91 15.23 -23.94
CA THR A 61 15.43 16.39 -24.68
C THR A 61 14.56 16.62 -25.91
N VAL A 62 13.37 17.17 -25.69
CA VAL A 62 12.53 17.70 -26.77
C VAL A 62 12.82 19.19 -26.84
N ALA A 63 13.86 19.56 -27.61
CA ALA A 63 14.03 20.94 -28.01
C ALA A 63 12.90 21.30 -28.99
N TYR A 64 11.72 21.63 -28.46
CA TYR A 64 10.66 22.20 -29.27
C TYR A 64 10.83 23.72 -29.25
N GLU A 65 11.14 24.30 -30.41
CA GLU A 65 11.14 25.75 -30.58
C GLU A 65 9.69 26.22 -30.59
N TYR A 66 9.24 26.81 -29.47
CA TYR A 66 8.00 27.57 -29.44
C TYR A 66 8.32 29.02 -29.13
N ALA A 67 7.96 29.92 -30.05
CA ALA A 67 8.25 31.36 -29.95
C ALA A 67 9.74 31.70 -29.73
N GLY A 68 10.65 30.95 -30.38
CA GLY A 68 12.10 31.19 -30.32
C GLY A 68 12.75 30.84 -28.98
N LYS A 69 12.11 29.99 -28.17
CA LYS A 69 12.65 29.49 -26.90
C LYS A 69 12.80 27.99 -26.97
N THR A 70 13.95 27.49 -26.51
CA THR A 70 14.19 26.07 -26.26
C THR A 70 13.75 25.72 -24.84
N PHE A 71 13.05 24.61 -24.70
CA PHE A 71 12.63 24.07 -23.42
C PHE A 71 13.25 22.69 -23.26
N ASP A 72 13.92 22.48 -22.14
CA ASP A 72 14.34 21.15 -21.72
C ASP A 72 13.24 20.59 -20.81
N LEU A 73 12.72 19.40 -21.14
CA LEU A 73 11.75 18.68 -20.32
C LEU A 73 12.46 17.56 -19.58
N ARG A 74 12.24 17.48 -18.27
CA ARG A 74 12.71 16.37 -17.44
C ARG A 74 11.53 15.79 -16.68
N GLY A 75 11.55 14.50 -16.44
CA GLY A 75 10.49 13.86 -15.68
C GLY A 75 10.98 12.67 -14.87
N ILE A 76 10.03 12.03 -14.22
CA ILE A 76 10.21 10.75 -13.54
C ILE A 76 9.12 9.78 -13.97
N GLU A 77 9.46 8.50 -14.06
CA GLU A 77 8.56 7.40 -14.39
C GLU A 77 8.46 6.45 -13.19
N CYS A 78 7.26 5.97 -12.88
CA CYS A 78 7.04 4.95 -11.87
C CYS A 78 7.49 3.56 -12.37
N SER A 79 8.36 2.87 -11.63
CA SER A 79 8.79 1.50 -11.96
C SER A 79 7.66 0.46 -12.04
N GLU A 80 6.58 0.66 -11.27
CA GLU A 80 5.51 -0.33 -11.10
C GLU A 80 4.39 -0.22 -12.14
N CYS A 81 4.10 1.00 -12.59
CA CYS A 81 2.97 1.25 -13.52
C CYS A 81 3.35 2.02 -14.78
N GLY A 82 4.56 2.56 -14.86
CA GLY A 82 5.02 3.36 -16.00
C GLY A 82 4.45 4.77 -16.05
N GLU A 83 3.77 5.24 -15.00
CA GLU A 83 3.23 6.61 -14.98
C GLU A 83 4.36 7.64 -15.02
N GLU A 84 4.28 8.56 -15.99
CA GLU A 84 5.25 9.63 -16.19
C GLU A 84 4.78 10.95 -15.56
N MET A 85 5.65 11.59 -14.79
CA MET A 85 5.49 12.97 -14.33
C MET A 85 6.54 13.86 -14.98
N ILE A 86 6.09 14.77 -15.85
CA ILE A 86 6.94 15.69 -16.60
C ILE A 86 6.94 17.06 -15.91
N TYR A 87 8.13 17.63 -15.68
CA TYR A 87 8.34 18.94 -15.08
C TYR A 87 9.01 19.91 -16.07
N GLU A 88 8.56 21.17 -16.07
CA GLU A 88 9.23 22.25 -16.78
C GLU A 88 10.44 22.75 -15.98
N LEU A 89 11.61 22.85 -16.62
CA LEU A 89 12.89 23.19 -15.98
C LEU A 89 13.01 24.63 -15.41
N LYS A 90 11.92 25.41 -15.36
CA LYS A 90 11.95 26.76 -14.79
C LYS A 90 11.81 26.78 -13.27
N GLU A 91 11.26 25.74 -12.66
CA GLU A 91 11.16 25.63 -11.22
C GLU A 91 12.03 24.48 -10.73
N SER A 92 13.19 24.87 -10.23
CA SER A 92 14.13 24.02 -9.51
C SER A 92 13.41 23.20 -8.44
N PHE A 93 13.44 21.87 -8.61
CA PHE A 93 13.21 20.86 -7.57
C PHE A 93 11.81 20.89 -6.92
N GLN A 94 10.81 20.36 -7.62
CA GLN A 94 9.66 19.81 -6.89
C GLN A 94 10.11 18.53 -6.15
N PRO A 95 9.79 18.38 -4.85
CA PRO A 95 10.12 17.16 -4.12
C PRO A 95 9.39 15.97 -4.75
N LYS A 96 10.12 14.86 -4.98
CA LYS A 96 9.53 13.63 -5.50
C LYS A 96 8.44 13.15 -4.52
N PRO A 97 7.23 12.81 -4.98
CA PRO A 97 6.20 12.26 -4.11
C PRO A 97 6.64 10.92 -3.50
N ASN A 98 6.28 10.70 -2.23
CA ASN A 98 6.54 9.42 -1.55
C ASN A 98 5.68 8.26 -2.09
N TYR A 99 4.68 8.55 -2.91
CA TYR A 99 3.77 7.57 -3.50
C TYR A 99 3.47 7.90 -4.96
N CYS A 100 3.32 6.87 -5.80
CA CYS A 100 2.77 7.04 -7.14
C CYS A 100 1.30 7.44 -7.06
N PRO A 101 0.88 8.57 -7.68
CA PRO A 101 -0.52 8.97 -7.69
C PRO A 101 -1.42 8.03 -8.53
N ASN A 102 -0.86 7.30 -9.49
CA ASN A 102 -1.62 6.39 -10.35
C ASN A 102 -1.83 5.01 -9.69
N CYS A 103 -0.76 4.38 -9.19
CA CYS A 103 -0.84 3.00 -8.67
C CYS A 103 -0.73 2.87 -7.14
N GLY A 104 -0.48 3.95 -6.41
CA GLY A 104 -0.33 3.92 -4.96
C GLY A 104 0.98 3.29 -4.46
N ALA A 105 1.90 2.91 -5.35
CA ALA A 105 3.18 2.34 -4.95
C ALA A 105 3.98 3.33 -4.10
N ARG A 106 4.55 2.85 -2.98
CA ARG A 106 5.43 3.64 -2.12
C ARG A 106 6.80 3.77 -2.78
N MET A 107 7.27 5.01 -2.89
CA MET A 107 8.47 5.39 -3.62
C MET A 107 9.67 5.55 -2.69
N ASP A 108 9.86 4.57 -1.81
CA ASP A 108 10.91 4.53 -0.80
C ASP A 108 12.19 3.84 -1.29
N GLY A 109 12.22 3.40 -2.54
CA GLY A 109 13.46 3.04 -3.24
C GLY A 109 14.27 4.29 -3.56
N GLU A 110 14.76 4.99 -2.55
CA GLU A 110 15.91 5.87 -2.71
C GLU A 110 17.15 4.96 -2.82
N GLY A 111 17.82 5.06 -3.97
CA GLY A 111 18.83 4.10 -4.43
C GLY A 111 19.89 3.71 -3.40
N LYS A 112 20.17 2.40 -3.37
CA LYS A 112 21.46 1.86 -2.91
C LYS A 112 22.53 2.12 -3.97
#